data_AF-A0A957YUC0-F1
#
_entry.id   AF-A0A957YUC0-F1
#
_cell.length_a   1.000
_cell.length_b   1.000
_cell.length_c   1.000
_cell.angle_alpha   90.00
_cell.angle_beta   90.00
_cell.angle_gamma   90.00
#
_symmetry.space_group_name_H-M   'P 1'
#
loop_
_entity.id
_entity.type
_entity.pdbx_description
1 polymer ?
#
loop_
_entity_poly.entity_id
_entity_poly.type
_entity_poly.pdbx_seq_one_letter_code
_entity_poly.pdbx_strand_id
1 'polypeptide(L)' 'MLFTELIYETGRCMDIDVLDHLVIGGNRFVSLKERGLGFK' A
#
# COMPACT_ATOMS: atom_id res chain seq x y z
N MET A 1 7.39 -4.11 -5.03
CA MET A 1 6.79 -3.07 -5.90
C MET A 1 7.35 -1.74 -5.41
N LEU A 2 8.32 -1.15 -6.13
CA LEU A 2 9.20 -0.09 -5.61
C LEU A 2 8.44 1.11 -5.03
N PHE A 3 7.37 1.55 -5.70
CA PHE A 3 6.58 2.71 -5.25
C PHE A 3 5.86 2.45 -3.91
N THR A 4 5.20 1.30 -3.75
CA THR A 4 4.49 0.95 -2.51
C THR A 4 5.43 0.90 -1.32
N GLU A 5 6.65 0.40 -1.52
CA GLU A 5 7.67 0.30 -0.48
C GLU A 5 8.17 1.69 -0.06
N LEU A 6 8.44 2.59 -1.01
CA LEU A 6 8.83 3.97 -0.72
C LEU A 6 7.75 4.74 0.06
N ILE A 7 6.48 4.57 -0.31
CA ILE A 7 5.34 5.20 0.37
C ILE A 7 5.24 4.67 1.82
N TYR A 8 5.36 3.35 2.00
CA TYR A 8 5.33 2.71 3.32
C TYR A 8 6.46 3.23 4.22
N GLU A 9 7.69 3.26 3.73
CA GLU A 9 8.84 3.78 4.46
C GLU A 9 8.69 5.25 4.84
N THR A 10 8.13 6.05 3.93
CA THR A 10 7.84 7.47 4.20
C THR A 10 6.83 7.63 5.32
N GLY A 11 5.76 6.83 5.32
CA GLY A 11 4.76 6.82 6.39
C GLY A 11 5.38 6.50 7.76
N ARG A 12 6.24 5.47 7.82
CA ARG A 12 6.97 5.13 9.06
C ARG A 12 7.83 6.27 9.57
N CYS A 13 8.52 7.00 8.68
CA CYS A 13 9.35 8.13 9.06
C CYS A 13 8.54 9.29 9.65
N MET A 14 7.26 9.40 9.29
CA MET A 14 6.36 10.48 9.69
C MET A 14 5.42 10.10 10.84
N ASP A 15 5.51 8.87 11.37
CA ASP A 15 4.54 8.31 12.32
C ASP A 15 3.11 8.29 11.76
N ILE A 16 2.99 7.96 10.46
CA ILE A 16 1.72 7.85 9.73
C ILE A 16 1.63 6.48 9.07
N ASP A 17 0.68 5.66 9.52
CA ASP A 17 0.49 4.32 8.98
C ASP A 17 -0.13 4.34 7.58
N VAL A 18 0.52 3.65 6.64
CA VAL A 18 -0.06 3.33 5.34
C VAL A 18 -0.93 2.08 5.48
N LEU A 19 -2.24 2.29 5.56
CA LEU A 19 -3.19 1.21 5.86
C LEU A 19 -3.39 0.22 4.71
N ASP A 20 -3.31 0.67 3.46
CA ASP A 20 -3.39 -0.15 2.25
C ASP A 20 -2.95 0.63 1.00
N HIS A 21 -2.66 -0.09 -0.08
CA HIS A 21 -2.56 0.45 -1.44
C HIS A 21 -3.61 -0.23 -2.30
N LEU A 22 -4.62 0.53 -2.74
CA LEU A 22 -5.68 0.04 -3.61
C LEU A 22 -5.37 0.34 -5.08
N VAL A 23 -5.38 -0.68 -5.92
CA VAL A 23 -5.40 -0.51 -7.39
C VAL A 23 -6.86 -0.58 -7.86
N ILE A 24 -7.38 0.48 -8.46
CA ILE A 24 -8.81 0.64 -8.78
C ILE A 24 -9.03 0.61 -10.30
N GLY A 25 -10.06 -0.11 -10.77
CA GLY A 25 -10.47 -0.13 -12.17
C GLY A 25 -11.75 -0.93 -12.40
N GLY A 26 -12.60 -0.48 -13.33
CA GLY A 26 -13.81 -1.22 -13.74
C GLY A 26 -14.78 -1.55 -12.60
N ASN A 27 -15.07 -0.57 -11.73
CA ASN A 27 -15.90 -0.73 -10.52
C ASN A 27 -15.42 -1.86 -9.57
N ARG A 28 -14.11 -2.11 -9.57
CA ARG A 28 -13.43 -3.09 -8.71
C ARG A 28 -12.15 -2.48 -8.17
N PHE A 29 -11.61 -3.10 -7.13
CA PHE A 29 -10.30 -2.77 -6.60
C PHE A 29 -9.53 -4.04 -6.23
N VAL A 30 -8.21 -3.89 -6.13
CA VAL A 30 -7.32 -4.87 -5.54
C VAL A 30 -6.65 -4.24 -4.33
N SER A 31 -6.88 -4.83 -3.16
CA SER A 31 -6.13 -4.53 -1.94
C SER A 31 -4.79 -5.26 -1.97
N LEU A 32 -3.69 -4.53 -1.81
CA LEU A 32 -2.37 -5.13 -1.67
C LEU A 32 -2.20 -5.73 -0.27
N LYS A 33 -2.85 -5.17 0.76
CA LYS A 33 -2.90 -5.71 2.12
C LYS A 33 -3.57 -7.08 2.17
N GLU A 34 -4.80 -7.20 1.64
CA GLU A 34 -5.55 -8.46 1.66
C GLU A 34 -4.86 -9.57 0.87
N ARG A 35 -4.06 -9.21 -0.14
CA ARG A 35 -3.27 -10.16 -0.94
C ARG A 35 -1.90 -10.49 -0.36
N GLY A 36 -1.49 -9.85 0.74
CA GLY A 36 -0.15 -10.00 1.31
C GLY A 36 0.97 -9.53 0.37
N LEU A 37 0.69 -8.57 -0.51
CA LEU A 37 1.59 -8.08 -1.56
C LEU A 37 2.27 -6.74 -1.23
N GLY A 38 1.83 -6.07 -0.17
CA GLY A 38 2.46 -4.89 0.40
C GLY A 38 2.87 -5.15 1.85
N PHE A 39 3.79 -4.36 2.37
CA PHE A 39 4.12 -4.27 3.81
C PHE A 39 5.02 -5.40 4.36
N LYS A 40 6.28 -5.42 3.92
CA LYS A 40 7.39 -5.94 4.75
C LYS A 40 8.14 -4.77 5.35
#